data_AF-A0A0D2FAP0-F1
#
_entry.id   AF-A0A0D2FAP0-F1
#
_cell.length_a   1.000
_cell.length_b   1.000
_cell.length_c   1.000
_cell.angle_alpha   90.00
_cell.angle_beta   90.00
_cell.angle_gamma   90.00
#
_symmetry.space_group_name_H-M   'P 1'
#
loop_
_entity.id
_entity.type
_entity.pdbx_description
1 polymer ?
#
loop_
_entity_poly.entity_id
_entity_poly.type
_entity_poly.pdbx_seq_one_letter_code
_entity_poly.pdbx_strand_id
1 'polypeptide(L)'
;MHPLPSSCLEQQTGIAPCPPTSCESAPPACVVSAADDPESTQSASPSHMLNHGGLIKKDTESEKSPVPFVIDLTTPERRASRSYPTPTSSPVHVNQYWSPTTPEATRTETATSCHCRTTRVQAPAQWPLVPMTATTPPFGNRVRQRPDEVRPLREFLPRRSQPNFRTHITDDLDKFTPQMYHFRPACVARDVRVLERGYWQFWVRLADKPPEPTLKLLGSTARRKRDAADARVPKHALWTGDQFVKAWENVAKTIELGKVGWGTWIVKDSADDSRWRIRVFTWGETLAHIWLMLFWQSNKLTGMTSMDWIAADGQVVVQMTPGKNLRGCWGRKGTDGAQGVWGFTRGRQ
;
A
#
# COMPACT_ATOMS: atom_id res chain seq x y z
N MET A 1 33.69 34.14 -59.98
CA MET A 1 34.26 33.27 -61.03
C MET A 1 34.58 31.93 -60.42
N HIS A 2 33.89 30.87 -60.88
CA HIS A 2 34.22 29.42 -60.89
C HIS A 2 34.76 28.70 -59.63
N PRO A 3 34.58 27.37 -59.50
CA PRO A 3 33.40 26.55 -59.80
C PRO A 3 33.10 25.47 -58.73
N LEU A 4 31.98 24.76 -58.94
CA LEU A 4 31.60 23.48 -58.33
C LEU A 4 32.68 22.38 -58.48
N PRO A 5 32.56 21.30 -57.70
CA PRO A 5 32.29 20.02 -58.36
C PRO A 5 31.21 19.13 -57.68
N SER A 6 30.46 18.43 -58.55
CA SER A 6 29.74 17.16 -58.33
C SER A 6 30.73 16.04 -57.89
N SER A 7 30.41 14.83 -57.42
CA SER A 7 29.25 13.93 -57.57
C SER A 7 29.47 12.66 -56.70
N CYS A 8 28.35 12.02 -56.30
CA CYS A 8 28.04 10.58 -56.16
C CYS A 8 29.08 9.55 -55.67
N LEU A 9 28.71 8.79 -54.62
CA LEU A 9 28.68 7.31 -54.52
C LEU A 9 27.97 6.94 -53.20
N GLU A 10 26.73 6.45 -53.20
CA GLU A 10 26.35 5.02 -53.19
C GLU A 10 26.94 4.23 -52.01
N GLN A 11 26.14 3.98 -50.96
CA GLN A 11 26.38 2.83 -50.08
C GLN A 11 25.08 2.25 -49.50
N GLN A 12 25.02 0.93 -49.70
CA GLN A 12 23.92 -0.02 -49.59
C GLN A 12 23.25 -0.13 -48.22
N THR A 13 21.93 -0.30 -48.28
CA THR A 13 21.06 -0.85 -47.24
C THR A 13 21.35 -2.34 -47.00
N GLY A 14 21.90 -2.68 -45.83
CA GLY A 14 22.00 -4.06 -45.37
C GLY A 14 20.72 -4.51 -44.68
N ILE A 15 19.90 -5.30 -45.38
CA ILE A 15 18.78 -6.06 -44.83
C ILE A 15 19.33 -7.38 -44.29
N ALA A 16 19.25 -7.59 -42.98
CA ALA A 16 19.58 -8.86 -42.35
C ALA A 16 18.37 -9.83 -42.41
N PRO A 17 18.54 -11.08 -42.87
CA PRO A 17 17.46 -12.07 -42.93
C PRO A 17 17.24 -12.77 -41.58
N CYS A 18 15.96 -12.92 -41.22
CA CYS A 18 15.49 -13.72 -40.09
C CYS A 18 15.80 -15.22 -40.28
N PRO A 19 16.18 -15.95 -39.21
CA PRO A 19 16.31 -17.40 -39.28
C PRO A 19 14.95 -18.13 -39.19
N PRO A 20 14.88 -19.34 -39.76
CA PRO A 20 13.63 -20.08 -39.97
C PRO A 20 13.07 -20.73 -38.71
N THR A 21 11.73 -20.69 -38.65
CA THR A 21 10.83 -21.41 -37.76
C THR A 21 10.99 -22.92 -37.95
N SER A 22 11.39 -23.63 -36.89
CA SER A 22 11.31 -25.09 -36.83
C SER A 22 10.20 -25.52 -35.87
N CYS A 23 9.23 -26.24 -36.46
CA CYS A 23 8.49 -27.40 -35.94
C CYS A 23 8.91 -27.88 -34.53
N GLU A 24 7.98 -28.00 -33.57
CA GLU A 24 7.04 -29.13 -33.42
C GLU A 24 7.47 -29.96 -32.21
N SER A 25 6.66 -29.90 -31.16
CA SER A 25 6.49 -31.01 -30.21
C SER A 25 5.37 -30.64 -29.25
N ALA A 26 4.19 -31.17 -29.55
CA ALA A 26 3.04 -31.20 -28.66
C ALA A 26 3.35 -32.05 -27.42
N PRO A 27 2.91 -31.66 -26.21
CA PRO A 27 2.98 -32.52 -25.04
C PRO A 27 1.85 -33.57 -25.09
N PRO A 28 2.11 -34.80 -24.60
CA PRO A 28 1.14 -35.88 -24.64
C PRO A 28 -0.03 -35.64 -23.70
N ALA A 29 -1.21 -36.00 -24.19
CA ALA A 29 -2.47 -36.02 -23.47
C ALA A 29 -2.37 -36.86 -22.18
N CYS A 30 -2.68 -36.25 -21.04
CA CYS A 30 -2.99 -36.98 -19.83
C CYS A 30 -4.36 -37.67 -20.00
N VAL A 31 -4.31 -39.00 -20.01
CA VAL A 31 -5.44 -39.89 -19.84
C VAL A 31 -6.08 -39.62 -18.48
N VAL A 32 -7.29 -39.05 -18.49
CA VAL A 32 -8.17 -38.99 -17.32
C VAL A 32 -9.04 -40.23 -17.37
N SER A 33 -8.73 -41.21 -16.53
CA SER A 33 -9.61 -42.34 -16.27
C SER A 33 -10.75 -41.86 -15.39
N ALA A 34 -11.97 -42.00 -15.91
CA ALA A 34 -13.20 -41.99 -15.16
C ALA A 34 -13.24 -43.18 -14.18
N ALA A 35 -13.64 -42.92 -12.95
CA ALA A 35 -14.23 -43.91 -12.07
C ALA A 35 -15.40 -43.22 -11.36
N ASP A 36 -16.57 -43.78 -11.63
CA ASP A 36 -17.84 -43.56 -10.98
C ASP A 36 -17.72 -43.83 -9.46
N ASP A 37 -18.35 -43.01 -8.63
CA ASP A 37 -19.66 -43.32 -8.04
C ASP A 37 -19.96 -42.50 -6.76
N PRO A 38 -21.25 -42.29 -6.44
CA PRO A 38 -21.75 -41.31 -5.49
C PRO A 38 -22.10 -41.92 -4.12
N GLU A 39 -21.74 -41.21 -3.04
CA GLU A 39 -22.36 -41.44 -1.73
C GLU A 39 -22.53 -40.11 -0.99
N SER A 40 -23.60 -39.38 -1.32
CA SER A 40 -24.09 -38.26 -0.52
C SER A 40 -25.33 -38.70 0.23
N THR A 41 -25.11 -39.23 1.42
CA THR A 41 -26.17 -39.61 2.36
C THR A 41 -26.94 -38.35 2.77
N GLN A 42 -28.21 -38.32 2.39
CA GLN A 42 -29.21 -37.46 3.01
C GLN A 42 -29.33 -37.84 4.50
N SER A 43 -29.37 -36.86 5.38
CA SER A 43 -29.84 -37.08 6.75
C SER A 43 -30.72 -35.92 7.16
N ALA A 44 -31.95 -36.32 7.46
CA ALA A 44 -33.11 -35.53 7.73
C ALA A 44 -32.99 -34.63 8.96
N SER A 45 -33.67 -33.49 8.89
CA SER A 45 -34.18 -32.76 10.03
C SER A 45 -35.01 -33.66 10.96
N PRO A 46 -35.03 -33.37 12.27
CA PRO A 46 -36.24 -33.57 13.06
C PRO A 46 -36.75 -32.24 13.59
N SER A 47 -37.92 -31.88 13.09
CA SER A 47 -38.87 -30.97 13.72
C SER A 47 -39.46 -31.63 14.98
N HIS A 48 -39.46 -30.90 16.10
CA HIS A 48 -40.38 -31.06 17.24
C HIS A 48 -40.70 -29.61 17.66
N MET A 49 -41.86 -29.01 17.40
CA MET A 49 -43.24 -29.28 17.83
C MET A 49 -43.41 -29.44 19.36
N LEU A 50 -44.35 -28.62 19.87
CA LEU A 50 -44.99 -28.59 21.21
C LEU A 50 -44.25 -27.74 22.27
N ASN A 51 -44.89 -26.87 23.07
CA ASN A 51 -46.26 -26.37 23.10
C ASN A 51 -46.39 -25.24 24.16
N HIS A 52 -47.43 -24.40 24.00
CA HIS A 52 -48.12 -23.59 25.03
C HIS A 52 -47.33 -22.50 25.79
N GLY A 53 -47.86 -21.32 26.09
CA GLY A 53 -49.19 -20.72 26.00
C GLY A 53 -49.14 -19.44 26.86
N GLY A 54 -49.86 -18.37 26.49
CA GLY A 54 -49.76 -17.11 27.23
C GLY A 54 -50.52 -15.94 26.63
N LEU A 55 -51.82 -16.13 26.54
CA LEU A 55 -52.87 -15.15 26.21
C LEU A 55 -52.82 -13.89 27.10
N ILE A 56 -52.64 -12.69 26.53
CA ILE A 56 -53.33 -11.45 26.96
C ILE A 56 -53.60 -10.56 25.74
N LYS A 57 -54.89 -10.39 25.43
CA LYS A 57 -55.45 -9.33 24.58
C LYS A 57 -55.34 -7.98 25.29
N LYS A 58 -55.01 -6.92 24.54
CA LYS A 58 -55.75 -5.65 24.61
C LYS A 58 -55.61 -4.88 23.30
N ASP A 59 -56.76 -4.60 22.72
CA ASP A 59 -56.98 -3.89 21.48
C ASP A 59 -56.59 -2.41 21.61
N THR A 60 -55.95 -1.83 20.59
CA THR A 60 -56.13 -0.42 20.23
C THR A 60 -55.84 -0.23 18.73
N GLU A 61 -56.76 0.49 18.10
CA GLU A 61 -56.94 0.83 16.69
C GLU A 61 -55.72 1.27 15.87
N SER A 62 -55.73 0.77 14.62
CA SER A 62 -55.73 1.53 13.36
C SER A 62 -54.58 2.51 13.10
N GLU A 63 -53.60 2.04 12.33
CA GLU A 63 -52.95 2.90 11.35
C GLU A 63 -52.58 2.13 10.07
N LYS A 64 -52.87 2.76 8.95
CA LYS A 64 -52.93 2.25 7.58
C LYS A 64 -51.51 2.04 7.04
N SER A 65 -51.08 0.80 6.82
CA SER A 65 -49.78 0.48 6.22
C SER A 65 -49.90 0.16 4.72
N PRO A 66 -48.97 0.67 3.87
CA PRO A 66 -49.04 0.52 2.42
C PRO A 66 -48.53 -0.84 1.93
N VAL A 67 -49.10 -1.25 0.80
CA VAL A 67 -48.80 -2.45 0.01
C VAL A 67 -47.28 -2.61 -0.26
N PRO A 68 -46.69 -3.81 -0.11
CA PRO A 68 -45.30 -4.03 -0.45
C PRO A 68 -45.11 -4.05 -1.97
N PHE A 69 -44.30 -3.12 -2.47
CA PHE A 69 -43.83 -3.10 -3.86
C PHE A 69 -42.71 -4.13 -4.02
N VAL A 70 -42.97 -5.17 -4.80
CA VAL A 70 -41.96 -6.16 -5.20
C VAL A 70 -41.08 -5.53 -6.28
N ILE A 71 -39.81 -5.27 -5.98
CA ILE A 71 -38.82 -4.82 -6.96
C ILE A 71 -38.13 -6.07 -7.51
N ASP A 72 -38.44 -6.38 -8.77
CA ASP A 72 -37.71 -7.35 -9.59
C ASP A 72 -36.33 -6.76 -9.96
N LEU A 73 -35.26 -7.45 -9.59
CA LEU A 73 -33.86 -7.05 -9.84
C LEU A 73 -33.22 -7.80 -11.02
N THR A 74 -34.01 -8.34 -11.94
CA THR A 74 -33.49 -9.08 -13.10
C THR A 74 -33.63 -8.31 -14.41
N THR A 75 -33.02 -7.12 -14.52
CA THR A 75 -32.73 -6.56 -15.87
C THR A 75 -31.53 -5.61 -15.84
N PRO A 76 -30.48 -5.85 -16.66
CA PRO A 76 -29.34 -4.96 -16.77
C PRO A 76 -29.48 -4.09 -18.02
N GLU A 77 -29.88 -2.81 -17.92
CA GLU A 77 -29.52 -1.82 -18.94
C GLU A 77 -29.87 -0.38 -18.54
N ARG A 78 -29.18 0.56 -19.20
CA ARG A 78 -29.41 2.01 -19.27
C ARG A 78 -28.69 2.90 -18.24
N ARG A 79 -27.37 3.05 -18.45
CA ARG A 79 -26.68 4.33 -18.19
C ARG A 79 -26.53 5.09 -19.51
N ALA A 80 -27.50 5.94 -19.82
CA ALA A 80 -27.33 7.05 -20.74
C ALA A 80 -28.13 8.25 -20.22
N SER A 81 -27.44 9.40 -20.17
CA SER A 81 -27.99 10.75 -20.23
C SER A 81 -28.84 11.25 -19.05
N ARG A 82 -28.16 11.95 -18.12
CA ARG A 82 -28.76 13.12 -17.45
C ARG A 82 -27.82 14.32 -17.57
N SER A 83 -28.14 15.17 -18.52
CA SER A 83 -27.68 16.55 -18.63
C SER A 83 -28.42 17.41 -17.59
N TYR A 84 -27.67 18.19 -16.81
CA TYR A 84 -28.18 19.23 -15.91
C TYR A 84 -27.47 20.56 -16.18
N PRO A 85 -28.12 21.70 -15.89
CA PRO A 85 -27.77 22.99 -16.47
C PRO A 85 -26.57 23.64 -15.79
N THR A 86 -25.83 24.38 -16.62
CA THR A 86 -24.67 25.23 -16.30
C THR A 86 -25.04 26.33 -15.30
N PRO A 87 -24.29 26.54 -14.20
CA PRO A 87 -24.42 27.75 -13.40
C PRO A 87 -23.56 28.88 -13.97
N THR A 88 -24.22 30.02 -14.17
CA THR A 88 -23.67 31.31 -14.57
C THR A 88 -22.60 31.80 -13.60
N SER A 89 -21.44 32.19 -14.14
CA SER A 89 -20.32 32.78 -13.40
C SER A 89 -20.59 34.24 -13.03
N SER A 90 -20.43 34.57 -11.74
CA SER A 90 -20.23 35.96 -11.29
C SER A 90 -18.73 36.23 -11.08
N PRO A 91 -18.23 37.45 -11.40
CA PRO A 91 -16.81 37.76 -11.35
C PRO A 91 -16.33 37.98 -9.91
N VAL A 92 -15.22 37.33 -9.55
CA VAL A 92 -14.54 37.51 -8.26
C VAL A 92 -13.58 38.70 -8.36
N HIS A 93 -13.76 39.63 -7.43
CA HIS A 93 -12.94 40.82 -7.21
C HIS A 93 -11.52 40.42 -6.76
N VAL A 94 -10.50 40.82 -7.53
CA VAL A 94 -9.09 40.62 -7.19
C VAL A 94 -8.68 41.65 -6.13
N ASN A 95 -8.38 41.17 -4.92
CA ASN A 95 -7.77 41.98 -3.87
C ASN A 95 -6.25 41.77 -3.89
N GLN A 96 -5.50 42.78 -4.31
CA GLN A 96 -4.05 42.84 -4.21
C GLN A 96 -3.66 43.12 -2.75
N TYR A 97 -3.01 42.16 -2.10
CA TYR A 97 -2.34 42.39 -0.82
C TYR A 97 -0.83 42.24 -0.98
N TRP A 98 -0.16 43.30 -0.52
CA TRP A 98 1.27 43.46 -0.29
C TRP A 98 1.93 42.24 0.37
N SER A 99 3.10 41.87 -0.14
CA SER A 99 4.04 41.00 0.59
C SER A 99 4.96 41.86 1.47
N PRO A 100 5.17 41.50 2.75
CA PRO A 100 6.14 42.18 3.59
C PRO A 100 7.57 41.65 3.35
N THR A 101 8.50 42.60 3.33
CA THR A 101 9.94 42.44 3.15
C THR A 101 10.58 41.67 4.31
N THR A 102 11.33 40.62 3.97
CA THR A 102 12.15 39.83 4.91
C THR A 102 13.41 40.60 5.30
N PRO A 103 13.81 40.66 6.59
CA PRO A 103 15.06 41.29 6.99
C PRO A 103 16.25 40.34 6.76
N GLU A 104 17.29 40.93 6.19
CA GLU A 104 18.60 40.37 5.87
C GLU A 104 19.43 40.25 7.16
N ALA A 105 19.75 39.02 7.58
CA ALA A 105 20.58 38.78 8.76
C ALA A 105 22.06 38.67 8.33
N THR A 106 22.81 39.73 8.63
CA THR A 106 24.27 39.80 8.52
C THR A 106 24.94 38.79 9.44
N ARG A 107 25.75 37.90 8.86
CA ARG A 107 26.52 36.86 9.57
C ARG A 107 27.96 37.35 9.76
N THR A 108 28.31 37.68 11.00
CA THR A 108 29.69 38.00 11.41
C THR A 108 30.36 36.70 11.88
N GLU A 109 31.27 36.14 11.09
CA GLU A 109 32.11 35.02 11.50
C GLU A 109 33.31 35.54 12.31
N THR A 110 33.43 35.11 13.57
CA THR A 110 34.60 35.32 14.42
C THR A 110 35.29 33.98 14.59
N ALA A 111 36.52 33.85 14.08
CA ALA A 111 37.33 32.65 14.20
C ALA A 111 37.98 32.58 15.59
N THR A 112 37.52 31.67 16.44
CA THR A 112 38.16 31.37 17.73
C THR A 112 39.04 30.14 17.58
N SER A 113 40.34 30.36 17.53
CA SER A 113 41.40 29.36 17.56
C SER A 113 41.49 28.74 18.96
N CYS A 114 41.22 27.44 19.07
CA CYS A 114 41.41 26.67 20.30
C CYS A 114 42.56 25.68 20.09
N HIS A 115 43.69 25.95 20.75
CA HIS A 115 44.81 25.01 20.88
C HIS A 115 44.50 23.96 21.94
N CYS A 116 44.30 22.70 21.52
CA CYS A 116 44.24 21.56 22.43
C CYS A 116 45.64 20.93 22.59
N ARG A 117 46.12 20.94 23.83
CA ARG A 117 47.35 20.29 24.30
C ARG A 117 47.30 18.77 24.03
N THR A 118 48.28 18.27 23.32
CA THR A 118 48.52 16.83 23.12
C THR A 118 49.11 16.22 24.38
N THR A 119 48.30 15.50 25.15
CA THR A 119 48.78 14.64 26.24
C THR A 119 49.11 13.26 25.67
N ARG A 120 50.41 12.93 25.65
CA ARG A 120 50.96 11.64 25.23
C ARG A 120 50.57 10.56 26.23
N VAL A 121 49.51 9.80 25.92
CA VAL A 121 49.11 8.60 26.68
C VAL A 121 49.94 7.40 26.21
N GLN A 122 50.50 6.71 27.19
CA GLN A 122 51.37 5.55 27.08
C GLN A 122 50.61 4.33 26.52
N ALA A 123 51.21 3.65 25.55
CA ALA A 123 50.59 2.54 24.82
C ALA A 123 50.30 1.33 25.73
N PRO A 124 49.05 0.83 25.79
CA PRO A 124 48.76 -0.44 26.43
C PRO A 124 49.25 -1.61 25.56
N ALA A 125 49.72 -2.64 26.24
CA ALA A 125 50.29 -3.86 25.67
C ALA A 125 49.39 -4.47 24.59
N GLN A 126 50.02 -4.78 23.46
CA GLN A 126 49.40 -5.41 22.30
C GLN A 126 49.11 -6.87 22.62
N TRP A 127 47.85 -7.20 22.86
CA TRP A 127 47.39 -8.59 22.82
C TRP A 127 47.25 -9.04 21.35
N PRO A 128 47.57 -10.30 21.02
CA PRO A 128 47.38 -10.82 19.67
C PRO A 128 45.92 -10.66 19.26
N LEU A 129 45.67 -9.80 18.29
CA LEU A 129 44.38 -9.66 17.64
C LEU A 129 44.10 -10.96 16.88
N VAL A 130 43.40 -11.89 17.52
CA VAL A 130 42.76 -13.00 16.80
C VAL A 130 41.80 -12.34 15.81
N PRO A 131 41.91 -12.59 14.49
CA PRO A 131 40.97 -12.06 13.53
C PRO A 131 39.61 -12.64 13.87
N MET A 132 38.78 -11.86 14.57
CA MET A 132 37.35 -12.10 14.58
C MET A 132 36.90 -11.87 13.14
N THR A 133 36.84 -12.95 12.37
CA THR A 133 36.08 -12.98 11.13
C THR A 133 34.64 -12.72 11.53
N ALA A 134 34.25 -11.44 11.51
CA ALA A 134 32.87 -11.04 11.68
C ALA A 134 32.09 -11.73 10.57
N THR A 135 31.36 -12.78 10.94
CA THR A 135 30.49 -13.51 10.02
C THR A 135 29.38 -12.56 9.62
N THR A 136 29.57 -11.85 8.51
CA THR A 136 28.56 -10.95 7.95
C THR A 136 27.29 -11.77 7.72
N PRO A 137 26.14 -11.39 8.32
CA PRO A 137 24.92 -12.17 8.17
C PRO A 137 24.55 -12.24 6.67
N PRO A 138 24.39 -13.45 6.11
CA PRO A 138 24.34 -13.66 4.66
C PRO A 138 23.15 -12.97 3.98
N PHE A 139 22.10 -12.63 4.74
CA PHE A 139 20.86 -12.06 4.20
C PHE A 139 20.88 -10.55 4.02
N GLY A 140 21.70 -9.82 4.81
CA GLY A 140 21.80 -8.36 4.70
C GLY A 140 22.23 -7.93 3.29
N ASN A 141 23.03 -8.75 2.61
CA ASN A 141 23.55 -8.45 1.28
C ASN A 141 22.45 -8.42 0.21
N ARG A 142 21.48 -9.35 0.22
CA ARG A 142 20.43 -9.39 -0.82
C ARG A 142 19.46 -8.21 -0.73
N VAL A 143 19.16 -7.75 0.48
CA VAL A 143 18.29 -6.60 0.71
C VAL A 143 18.99 -5.29 0.30
N ARG A 144 20.30 -5.17 0.61
CA ARG A 144 21.14 -4.05 0.21
C ARG A 144 21.35 -3.97 -1.32
N GLN A 145 21.37 -5.10 -2.02
CA GLN A 145 21.48 -5.15 -3.48
C GLN A 145 20.25 -4.58 -4.22
N ARG A 146 19.12 -4.36 -3.54
CA ARG A 146 17.94 -3.77 -4.16
C ARG A 146 18.03 -2.24 -4.18
N PRO A 147 17.52 -1.57 -5.23
CA PRO A 147 17.50 -0.11 -5.29
C PRO A 147 16.90 0.47 -4.01
N ASP A 148 17.54 1.49 -3.43
CA ASP A 148 17.01 2.16 -2.24
C ASP A 148 15.77 3.00 -2.56
N GLU A 149 15.63 3.42 -3.81
CA GLU A 149 14.51 4.19 -4.32
C GLU A 149 14.00 3.59 -5.62
N VAL A 150 12.68 3.44 -5.74
CA VAL A 150 12.01 2.99 -6.96
C VAL A 150 10.92 3.98 -7.34
N ARG A 151 11.02 4.49 -8.57
CA ARG A 151 10.09 5.45 -9.17
C ARG A 151 9.41 4.84 -10.39
N PRO A 152 8.23 5.34 -10.79
CA PRO A 152 7.60 4.95 -12.05
C PRO A 152 8.52 5.22 -13.24
N LEU A 153 8.54 4.34 -14.23
CA LEU A 153 9.30 4.57 -15.46
C LEU A 153 8.67 5.75 -16.22
N ARG A 154 9.53 6.54 -16.89
CA ARG A 154 9.12 7.77 -17.57
C ARG A 154 8.04 7.56 -18.62
N GLU A 155 8.03 6.40 -19.26
CA GLU A 155 7.04 6.02 -20.27
C GLU A 155 5.62 5.84 -19.71
N PHE A 156 5.48 5.54 -18.42
CA PHE A 156 4.19 5.43 -17.74
C PHE A 156 3.78 6.71 -17.00
N LEU A 157 4.60 7.76 -17.05
CA LEU A 157 4.19 9.06 -16.53
C LEU A 157 3.20 9.72 -17.50
N PRO A 158 2.14 10.37 -17.00
CA PRO A 158 1.19 11.06 -17.86
C PRO A 158 1.91 12.10 -18.72
N ARG A 159 1.69 12.03 -20.04
CA ARG A 159 2.22 13.00 -21.00
C ARG A 159 1.52 14.35 -20.79
N ARG A 160 2.10 15.19 -19.93
CA ARG A 160 1.61 16.54 -19.53
C ARG A 160 0.27 16.53 -18.78
N SER A 161 0.05 17.64 -18.06
CA SER A 161 -1.19 17.93 -17.33
C SER A 161 -2.38 17.81 -18.29
N GLN A 162 -3.15 16.75 -18.15
CA GLN A 162 -4.48 16.66 -18.73
C GLN A 162 -5.27 17.89 -18.22
N PRO A 163 -5.99 18.63 -19.08
CA PRO A 163 -6.67 19.87 -18.68
C PRO A 163 -7.71 19.64 -17.57
N ASN A 164 -8.20 18.41 -17.44
CA ASN A 164 -9.19 18.03 -16.43
C ASN A 164 -8.64 16.89 -15.56
N PHE A 165 -8.08 17.24 -14.40
CA PHE A 165 -7.73 16.26 -13.39
C PHE A 165 -9.01 15.53 -12.90
N ARG A 166 -9.02 14.20 -13.02
CA ARG A 166 -10.14 13.37 -12.56
C ARG A 166 -9.84 12.64 -11.26
N THR A 167 -8.74 11.89 -11.23
CA THR A 167 -8.30 11.10 -10.08
C THR A 167 -6.87 10.56 -10.33
N HIS A 168 -6.15 10.27 -9.25
CA HIS A 168 -4.91 9.48 -9.23
C HIS A 168 -5.16 7.97 -9.12
N ILE A 169 -6.40 7.54 -8.87
CA ILE A 169 -6.77 6.11 -8.82
C ILE A 169 -6.77 5.59 -10.26
N THR A 170 -5.83 4.71 -10.56
CA THR A 170 -5.74 3.99 -11.83
C THR A 170 -6.75 2.85 -11.88
N ASP A 171 -7.02 2.32 -13.07
CA ASP A 171 -7.84 1.11 -13.25
C ASP A 171 -7.28 -0.09 -12.46
N ASP A 172 -5.96 -0.17 -12.31
CA ASP A 172 -5.30 -1.20 -11.50
C ASP A 172 -5.51 -0.99 -9.99
N LEU A 173 -5.52 0.26 -9.51
CA LEU A 173 -5.85 0.54 -8.11
C LEU A 173 -7.33 0.33 -7.82
N ASP A 174 -8.22 0.66 -8.76
CA ASP A 174 -9.67 0.53 -8.58
C ASP A 174 -10.10 -0.93 -8.36
N LYS A 175 -9.30 -1.90 -8.82
CA LYS A 175 -9.49 -3.33 -8.50
C LYS A 175 -9.47 -3.62 -6.99
N PHE A 176 -8.86 -2.75 -6.18
CA PHE A 176 -8.86 -2.86 -4.72
C PHE A 176 -10.08 -2.20 -4.07
N THR A 177 -10.90 -1.43 -4.79
CA THR A 177 -12.09 -0.76 -4.26
C THR A 177 -13.07 -1.74 -3.59
N PRO A 178 -13.38 -2.92 -4.17
CA PRO A 178 -14.23 -3.91 -3.50
C PRO A 178 -13.64 -4.44 -2.18
N GLN A 179 -12.33 -4.31 -1.97
CA GLN A 179 -11.58 -4.83 -0.83
C GLN A 179 -11.34 -3.76 0.26
N MET A 180 -11.90 -2.55 0.11
CA MET A 180 -11.73 -1.46 1.08
C MET A 180 -12.21 -1.81 2.49
N TYR A 181 -13.04 -2.83 2.65
CA TYR A 181 -13.44 -3.34 3.98
C TYR A 181 -12.26 -3.94 4.79
N HIS A 182 -11.13 -4.23 4.14
CA HIS A 182 -9.87 -4.62 4.81
C HIS A 182 -9.07 -3.42 5.32
N PHE A 183 -9.28 -2.22 4.76
CA PHE A 183 -8.64 -1.00 5.23
C PHE A 183 -9.33 -0.50 6.50
N ARG A 184 -8.81 -0.93 7.65
CA ARG A 184 -9.35 -0.62 8.96
C ARG A 184 -8.31 0.09 9.82
N PRO A 185 -8.18 1.42 9.69
CA PRO A 185 -7.25 2.18 10.52
C PRO A 185 -7.58 2.04 12.00
N ALA A 186 -6.55 2.05 12.84
CA ALA A 186 -6.65 2.14 14.28
C ALA A 186 -7.02 3.57 14.72
N CYS A 187 -6.51 4.56 13.99
CA CYS A 187 -6.77 5.98 14.23
C CYS A 187 -6.81 6.75 12.90
N VAL A 188 -7.70 7.74 12.83
CA VAL A 188 -7.77 8.73 11.75
C VAL A 188 -7.92 10.09 12.43
N ALA A 189 -6.89 10.94 12.33
CA ALA A 189 -6.85 12.22 13.03
C ALA A 189 -7.75 13.27 12.38
N ARG A 190 -7.87 13.25 11.04
CA ARG A 190 -8.69 14.16 10.25
C ARG A 190 -9.02 13.56 8.88
N ASP A 191 -9.93 14.21 8.16
CA ASP A 191 -10.16 13.93 6.74
C ASP A 191 -8.93 14.35 5.92
N VAL A 192 -8.65 13.62 4.85
CA VAL A 192 -7.49 13.77 3.96
C VAL A 192 -7.95 14.41 2.65
N ARG A 193 -7.31 15.48 2.20
CA ARG A 193 -7.69 16.11 0.91
C ARG A 193 -7.28 15.21 -0.26
N VAL A 194 -8.06 15.22 -1.34
CA VAL A 194 -7.77 14.41 -2.54
C VAL A 194 -6.35 14.65 -3.07
N LEU A 195 -5.95 15.92 -3.17
CA LEU A 195 -4.62 16.35 -3.62
C LEU A 195 -3.60 16.51 -2.47
N GLU A 196 -3.88 15.97 -1.28
CA GLU A 196 -2.92 16.02 -0.18
C GLU A 196 -1.73 15.12 -0.49
N ARG A 197 -0.51 15.60 -0.21
CA ARG A 197 0.70 14.80 -0.29
C ARG A 197 1.01 14.17 1.05
N GLY A 198 1.49 12.93 1.02
CA GLY A 198 1.97 12.23 2.20
C GLY A 198 2.67 10.93 1.84
N TYR A 199 3.00 10.15 2.85
CA TYR A 199 3.62 8.85 2.67
C TYR A 199 3.22 7.87 3.76
N TRP A 200 3.08 6.60 3.38
CA TRP A 200 3.05 5.51 4.34
C TRP A 200 4.46 5.25 4.86
N GLN A 201 4.61 5.09 6.17
CA GLN A 201 5.86 4.71 6.82
C GLN A 201 5.66 3.49 7.72
N PHE A 202 6.57 2.53 7.63
CA PHE A 202 6.63 1.40 8.54
C PHE A 202 8.05 0.87 8.67
N TRP A 203 8.24 0.03 9.69
CA TRP A 203 9.51 -0.63 9.98
C TRP A 203 9.40 -2.13 9.75
N VAL A 204 10.36 -2.68 9.03
CA VAL A 204 10.54 -4.12 8.86
C VAL A 204 11.78 -4.56 9.62
N ARG A 205 11.65 -5.61 10.43
CA ARG A 205 12.78 -6.29 11.07
C ARG A 205 13.03 -7.60 10.37
N LEU A 206 14.26 -7.81 9.93
CA LEU A 206 14.71 -9.03 9.29
C LEU A 206 15.15 -10.03 10.37
N ALA A 207 14.71 -11.27 10.22
CA ALA A 207 15.20 -12.40 11.00
C ALA A 207 16.08 -13.29 10.12
N ASP A 208 17.23 -13.71 10.64
CA ASP A 208 18.17 -14.59 9.94
C ASP A 208 17.58 -15.97 9.68
N LYS A 209 16.75 -16.45 10.61
CA LYS A 209 16.04 -17.72 10.49
C LYS A 209 14.55 -17.44 10.48
N PRO A 210 13.77 -18.11 9.59
CA PRO A 210 12.33 -18.11 9.75
C PRO A 210 12.02 -18.56 11.18
N PRO A 211 11.03 -17.94 11.85
CA PRO A 211 10.58 -18.45 13.13
C PRO A 211 10.23 -19.92 12.89
N GLU A 212 10.99 -20.84 13.50
CA GLU A 212 10.68 -22.25 13.37
C GLU A 212 9.20 -22.40 13.71
N PRO A 213 8.40 -23.02 12.82
CA PRO A 213 7.00 -23.26 13.10
C PRO A 213 6.99 -24.09 14.37
N THR A 214 6.77 -23.42 15.50
CA THR A 214 6.85 -24.06 16.79
C THR A 214 5.62 -24.94 16.77
N LEU A 215 5.80 -26.24 16.55
CA LEU A 215 4.80 -27.30 16.49
C LEU A 215 4.10 -27.47 17.85
N LYS A 216 3.67 -26.38 18.47
CA LYS A 216 2.79 -26.34 19.64
C LYS A 216 1.33 -26.59 19.24
N LEU A 217 1.08 -27.00 18.00
CA LEU A 217 -0.25 -27.22 17.43
C LEU A 217 -0.63 -28.69 17.26
N LEU A 218 -0.03 -29.61 18.01
CA LEU A 218 -0.62 -30.92 18.25
C LEU A 218 -0.66 -31.19 19.76
N GLY A 219 -1.80 -30.91 20.39
CA GLY A 219 -2.27 -31.72 21.52
C GLY A 219 -2.13 -31.20 22.96
N SER A 220 -1.55 -30.03 23.23
CA SER A 220 -1.44 -29.56 24.62
C SER A 220 -2.57 -28.59 25.00
N THR A 221 -3.69 -29.15 25.45
CA THR A 221 -4.78 -28.47 26.20
C THR A 221 -4.35 -27.96 27.58
N ALA A 222 -3.05 -27.93 27.88
CA ALA A 222 -2.51 -27.39 29.11
C ALA A 222 -2.74 -25.87 29.18
N ARG A 223 -3.84 -25.52 29.84
CA ARG A 223 -4.25 -24.19 30.30
C ARG A 223 -3.15 -23.58 31.17
N ARG A 224 -2.05 -23.13 30.56
CA ARG A 224 -1.02 -22.38 31.27
C ARG A 224 -1.63 -21.05 31.71
N LYS A 225 -1.84 -20.95 33.02
CA LYS A 225 -2.03 -19.72 33.79
C LYS A 225 -0.94 -18.75 33.31
N ARG A 226 -1.32 -17.80 32.45
CA ARG A 226 -0.39 -16.80 31.91
C ARG A 226 -0.09 -15.83 33.04
N ASP A 227 1.12 -15.91 33.57
CA ASP A 227 1.65 -14.88 34.44
C ASP A 227 1.66 -13.55 33.67
N ALA A 228 0.93 -12.58 34.21
CA ALA A 228 0.61 -11.30 33.57
C ALA A 228 1.81 -10.34 33.45
N ALA A 229 3.00 -10.75 33.88
CA ALA A 229 4.17 -9.89 34.02
C ALA A 229 5.10 -9.87 32.81
N ASP A 230 4.95 -10.79 31.84
CA ASP A 230 5.79 -10.78 30.64
C ASP A 230 5.21 -9.78 29.62
N ALA A 231 5.54 -8.51 29.85
CA ALA A 231 5.09 -7.34 29.11
C ALA A 231 5.51 -7.45 27.64
N ARG A 232 4.61 -8.05 26.85
CA ARG A 232 4.40 -7.95 25.41
C ARG A 232 5.36 -6.98 24.70
N VAL A 233 6.58 -7.42 24.43
CA VAL A 233 7.38 -6.84 23.35
C VAL A 233 6.46 -6.90 22.12
N PRO A 234 6.15 -5.76 21.47
CA PRO A 234 5.31 -5.76 20.30
C PRO A 234 5.89 -6.78 19.33
N LYS A 235 5.09 -7.80 18.99
CA LYS A 235 5.46 -8.78 17.98
C LYS A 235 5.44 -8.04 16.64
N HIS A 236 6.45 -7.22 16.40
CA HIS A 236 6.75 -6.71 15.08
C HIS A 236 6.86 -7.93 14.18
N ALA A 237 6.14 -7.94 13.06
CA ALA A 237 6.26 -9.00 12.08
C ALA A 237 7.74 -9.18 11.73
N LEU A 238 8.29 -10.33 12.07
CA LEU A 238 9.65 -10.70 11.68
C LEU A 238 9.57 -11.22 10.25
N TRP A 239 10.26 -10.55 9.34
CA TRP A 239 10.33 -10.93 7.94
C TRP A 239 11.63 -11.69 7.71
N THR A 240 11.61 -12.72 6.89
CA THR A 240 12.88 -13.26 6.37
C THR A 240 13.44 -12.33 5.29
N GLY A 241 14.75 -12.41 5.04
CA GLY A 241 15.37 -11.67 3.94
C GLY A 241 14.70 -11.94 2.58
N ASP A 242 14.32 -13.19 2.31
CA ASP A 242 13.65 -13.56 1.06
C ASP A 242 12.21 -13.03 0.97
N GLN A 243 11.47 -13.02 2.09
CA GLN A 243 10.14 -12.40 2.15
C GLN A 243 10.22 -10.90 1.86
N PHE A 244 11.21 -10.20 2.43
CA PHE A 244 11.46 -8.80 2.13
C PHE A 244 11.76 -8.58 0.66
N VAL A 245 12.73 -9.32 0.11
CA VAL A 245 13.16 -9.16 -1.29
C VAL A 245 11.98 -9.39 -2.24
N LYS A 246 11.20 -10.45 -2.04
CA LYS A 246 10.04 -10.76 -2.88
C LYS A 246 8.95 -9.67 -2.77
N ALA A 247 8.65 -9.21 -1.56
CA ALA A 247 7.70 -8.12 -1.36
C ALA A 247 8.17 -6.82 -2.01
N TRP A 248 9.45 -6.49 -1.88
CA TRP A 248 10.07 -5.32 -2.50
C TRP A 248 9.99 -5.38 -4.02
N GLU A 249 10.39 -6.50 -4.64
CA GLU A 249 10.34 -6.69 -6.10
C GLU A 249 8.90 -6.56 -6.64
N ASN A 250 7.92 -7.15 -5.94
CA ASN A 250 6.52 -7.05 -6.33
C ASN A 250 6.00 -5.61 -6.30
N VAL A 251 6.31 -4.86 -5.22
CA VAL A 251 5.91 -3.45 -5.07
C VAL A 251 6.65 -2.58 -6.08
N ALA A 252 7.96 -2.76 -6.21
CA ALA A 252 8.81 -2.04 -7.16
C ALA A 252 8.30 -2.19 -8.59
N LYS A 253 8.08 -3.43 -9.04
CA LYS A 253 7.52 -3.72 -10.37
C LYS A 253 6.17 -3.06 -10.58
N THR A 254 5.31 -3.04 -9.56
CA THR A 254 3.98 -2.40 -9.65
C THR A 254 4.11 -0.87 -9.81
N ILE A 255 5.05 -0.23 -9.10
CA ILE A 255 5.35 1.20 -9.20
C ILE A 255 5.98 1.55 -10.55
N GLU A 256 7.00 0.79 -10.97
CA GLU A 256 7.71 1.00 -12.24
C GLU A 256 6.77 0.98 -13.43
N LEU A 257 5.81 0.06 -13.44
CA LEU A 257 4.77 -0.06 -14.46
C LEU A 257 3.68 1.03 -14.39
N GLY A 258 3.79 2.00 -13.48
CA GLY A 258 2.83 3.09 -13.33
C GLY A 258 1.43 2.68 -12.85
N LYS A 259 1.27 1.44 -12.35
CA LYS A 259 -0.04 0.87 -11.98
C LYS A 259 -0.67 1.53 -10.76
N VAL A 260 0.09 2.29 -9.98
CA VAL A 260 -0.33 2.90 -8.70
C VAL A 260 -0.50 4.42 -8.78
N GLY A 261 -0.69 4.92 -10.01
CA GLY A 261 -0.85 6.34 -10.27
C GLY A 261 0.47 7.08 -10.31
N TRP A 262 0.42 8.27 -10.89
CA TRP A 262 1.58 9.15 -11.01
C TRP A 262 1.89 9.82 -9.67
N GLY A 263 3.17 10.05 -9.43
CA GLY A 263 3.63 10.64 -8.17
C GLY A 263 3.56 9.68 -6.98
N THR A 264 3.43 8.36 -7.21
CA THR A 264 3.68 7.33 -6.21
C THR A 264 5.10 6.77 -6.38
N TRP A 265 5.88 6.69 -5.33
CA TRP A 265 7.22 6.05 -5.33
C TRP A 265 7.55 5.48 -3.95
N ILE A 266 8.54 4.58 -3.90
CA ILE A 266 8.95 3.91 -2.66
C ILE A 266 10.43 4.10 -2.38
N VAL A 267 10.76 4.26 -1.11
CA VAL A 267 12.13 4.39 -0.58
C VAL A 267 12.32 3.43 0.59
N LYS A 268 13.50 2.82 0.67
CA LYS A 268 13.98 2.10 1.86
C LYS A 268 15.25 2.74 2.41
N ASP A 269 15.30 2.84 3.73
CA ASP A 269 16.50 3.27 4.46
C ASP A 269 16.81 2.23 5.56
N SER A 270 18.08 1.88 5.78
CA SER A 270 18.46 1.03 6.92
C SER A 270 18.72 1.88 8.16
N ALA A 271 18.11 1.54 9.31
CA ALA A 271 18.51 2.11 10.60
C ALA A 271 19.65 1.30 11.26
N ASP A 272 19.63 -0.01 11.05
CA ASP A 272 20.67 -0.96 11.45
C ASP A 272 20.72 -2.11 10.42
N ASP A 273 21.54 -3.13 10.64
CA ASP A 273 21.72 -4.25 9.69
C ASP A 273 20.46 -5.10 9.47
N SER A 274 19.53 -5.08 10.41
CA SER A 274 18.32 -5.91 10.40
C SER A 274 17.04 -5.10 10.26
N ARG A 275 17.09 -3.78 10.44
CA ARG A 275 15.92 -2.92 10.56
C ARG A 275 15.86 -1.90 9.43
N TRP A 276 14.80 -2.02 8.65
CA TRP A 276 14.55 -1.22 7.45
C TRP A 276 13.33 -0.33 7.64
N ARG A 277 13.49 0.96 7.35
CA ARG A 277 12.41 1.93 7.25
C ARG A 277 11.94 1.97 5.81
N ILE A 278 10.66 1.74 5.59
CA ILE A 278 10.04 1.82 4.26
C ILE A 278 9.13 3.04 4.23
N ARG A 279 9.24 3.84 3.17
CA ARG A 279 8.39 5.01 2.91
C ARG A 279 7.77 4.89 1.52
N VAL A 280 6.44 4.96 1.43
CA VAL A 280 5.71 4.95 0.14
C VAL A 280 4.96 6.26 -0.01
N PHE A 281 5.50 7.13 -0.86
CA PHE A 281 4.94 8.45 -1.14
C PHE A 281 3.75 8.30 -2.07
N THR A 282 2.66 9.01 -1.78
CA THR A 282 1.42 8.90 -2.55
C THR A 282 0.52 10.13 -2.35
N TRP A 283 -0.59 10.19 -3.08
CA TRP A 283 -1.64 11.19 -2.90
C TRP A 283 -2.67 10.74 -1.86
N GLY A 284 -3.38 11.70 -1.27
CA GLY A 284 -4.40 11.46 -0.27
C GLY A 284 -5.50 10.53 -0.75
N GLU A 285 -6.00 10.70 -1.97
CA GLU A 285 -7.06 9.82 -2.51
C GLU A 285 -6.62 8.37 -2.75
N THR A 286 -5.32 8.14 -3.00
CA THR A 286 -4.78 6.79 -3.25
C THR A 286 -4.34 6.09 -1.96
N LEU A 287 -4.33 6.76 -0.80
CA LEU A 287 -3.68 6.19 0.40
C LEU A 287 -4.20 4.80 0.78
N ALA A 288 -5.52 4.58 0.78
CA ALA A 288 -6.13 3.32 1.19
C ALA A 288 -5.83 2.21 0.17
N HIS A 289 -5.85 2.57 -1.12
CA HIS A 289 -5.49 1.69 -2.22
C HIS A 289 -4.01 1.26 -2.14
N ILE A 290 -3.11 2.19 -1.84
CA ILE A 290 -1.68 1.89 -1.64
C ILE A 290 -1.49 0.95 -0.46
N TRP A 291 -2.19 1.16 0.66
CA TRP A 291 -2.11 0.25 1.79
C TRP A 291 -2.55 -1.18 1.41
N LEU A 292 -3.64 -1.34 0.67
CA LEU A 292 -4.10 -2.65 0.19
C LEU A 292 -3.11 -3.27 -0.79
N MET A 293 -2.55 -2.49 -1.70
CA MET A 293 -1.48 -2.97 -2.60
C MET A 293 -0.30 -3.51 -1.79
N LEU A 294 0.17 -2.77 -0.77
CA LEU A 294 1.24 -3.25 0.12
C LEU A 294 0.84 -4.53 0.87
N PHE A 295 -0.41 -4.62 1.32
CA PHE A 295 -0.96 -5.82 1.97
C PHE A 295 -0.91 -7.03 1.05
N TRP A 296 -1.35 -6.92 -0.20
CA TRP A 296 -1.35 -8.04 -1.13
C TRP A 296 0.03 -8.40 -1.66
N GLN A 297 0.82 -7.42 -2.08
CA GLN A 297 2.15 -7.67 -2.66
C GLN A 297 3.15 -8.24 -1.66
N SER A 298 2.92 -8.02 -0.35
CA SER A 298 3.71 -8.59 0.73
C SER A 298 3.20 -9.94 1.24
N ASN A 299 2.25 -10.59 0.55
CA ASN A 299 1.57 -11.80 1.07
C ASN A 299 0.99 -11.60 2.48
N LYS A 300 0.36 -10.45 2.72
CA LYS A 300 -0.30 -10.05 3.97
C LYS A 300 0.65 -9.77 5.15
N LEU A 301 1.97 -9.76 4.93
CA LEU A 301 2.95 -9.50 5.99
C LEU A 301 2.85 -8.08 6.57
N THR A 302 2.50 -7.09 5.74
CA THR A 302 2.27 -5.72 6.23
C THR A 302 1.01 -5.61 7.12
N GLY A 303 0.07 -6.56 7.04
CA GLY A 303 -1.09 -6.59 7.95
C GLY A 303 -0.72 -6.84 9.41
N MET A 304 0.48 -7.38 9.66
CA MET A 304 1.06 -7.60 10.99
C MET A 304 2.05 -6.51 11.38
N THR A 305 2.18 -5.45 10.57
CA THR A 305 3.13 -4.36 10.77
C THR A 305 2.38 -3.06 11.03
N SER A 306 2.74 -2.34 12.08
CA SER A 306 2.19 -0.99 12.30
C SER A 306 2.70 -0.03 11.22
N MET A 307 1.80 0.77 10.67
CA MET A 307 2.08 1.66 9.55
C MET A 307 1.35 2.99 9.76
N ASP A 308 2.05 4.09 9.55
CA ASP A 308 1.50 5.43 9.70
C ASP A 308 1.51 6.14 8.34
N TRP A 309 0.40 6.75 7.95
CA TRP A 309 0.36 7.69 6.84
C TRP A 309 0.60 9.08 7.39
N ILE A 310 1.69 9.69 6.95
CA ILE A 310 2.20 10.96 7.41
C ILE A 310 1.98 11.97 6.28
N ALA A 311 1.26 13.04 6.58
CA ALA A 311 1.04 14.14 5.64
C ALA A 311 2.35 14.91 5.37
N ALA A 312 2.37 15.71 4.31
CA ALA A 312 3.55 16.49 3.92
C ALA A 312 4.00 17.51 4.98
N ASP A 313 3.11 17.89 5.90
CA ASP A 313 3.40 18.74 7.07
C ASP A 313 4.05 17.96 8.23
N GLY A 314 4.25 16.65 8.09
CA GLY A 314 4.81 15.78 9.11
C GLY A 314 3.79 15.23 10.11
N GLN A 315 2.50 15.56 9.99
CA GLN A 315 1.47 15.06 10.90
C GLN A 315 1.05 13.63 10.54
N VAL A 316 0.93 12.77 11.56
CA VAL A 316 0.34 11.43 11.39
C VAL A 316 -1.17 11.58 11.27
N VAL A 317 -1.71 11.29 10.08
CA VAL A 317 -3.16 11.43 9.83
C VAL A 317 -3.88 10.09 9.93
N VAL A 318 -3.26 9.01 9.45
CA VAL A 318 -3.86 7.67 9.51
C VAL A 318 -2.87 6.69 10.13
N GLN A 319 -3.30 5.93 11.11
CA GLN A 319 -2.50 4.89 11.74
C GLN A 319 -3.15 3.53 11.56
N MET A 320 -2.39 2.57 11.06
CA MET A 320 -2.73 1.16 10.94
C MET A 320 -1.98 0.39 12.02
N THR A 321 -2.68 -0.35 12.87
CA THR A 321 -2.04 -1.13 13.94
C THR A 321 -2.66 -2.53 14.00
N PRO A 322 -1.86 -3.60 14.02
CA PRO A 322 -2.38 -4.97 14.10
C PRO A 322 -3.32 -5.16 15.29
N GLY A 323 -4.50 -5.72 15.02
CA GLY A 323 -5.48 -6.09 16.06
C GLY A 323 -6.29 -4.93 16.66
N LYS A 324 -5.99 -3.67 16.33
CA LYS A 324 -6.79 -2.50 16.73
C LYS A 324 -7.37 -1.84 15.49
N ASN A 325 -8.66 -2.08 15.26
CA ASN A 325 -9.33 -1.66 14.04
C ASN A 325 -10.57 -0.84 14.39
N LEU A 326 -10.70 0.36 13.83
CA LEU A 326 -11.94 1.10 13.87
C LEU A 326 -13.05 0.32 13.14
N ARG A 327 -14.28 0.43 13.63
CA ARG A 327 -15.48 -0.04 12.92
C ARG A 327 -16.05 1.11 12.11
N GLY A 328 -16.20 0.90 10.81
CA GLY A 328 -16.68 1.91 9.88
C GLY A 328 -16.19 1.65 8.46
N CYS A 329 -16.46 2.60 7.58
CA CYS A 329 -16.00 2.58 6.20
C CYS A 329 -15.08 3.78 5.93
N TRP A 330 -14.00 3.52 5.20
CA TRP A 330 -13.23 4.56 4.55
C TRP A 330 -13.91 4.91 3.25
N GLY A 331 -14.15 6.20 3.00
CA GLY A 331 -14.83 6.64 1.80
C GLY A 331 -14.64 8.12 1.52
N ARG A 332 -15.01 8.51 0.30
CA ARG A 332 -15.04 9.91 -0.09
C ARG A 332 -16.15 10.64 0.69
N LYS A 333 -15.85 11.86 1.13
CA LYS A 333 -16.80 12.81 1.72
C LYS A 333 -16.77 14.11 0.89
N GLY A 334 -17.92 14.76 0.78
CA GLY A 334 -18.04 16.04 0.07
C GLY A 334 -18.16 15.91 -1.45
N THR A 335 -17.83 17.00 -2.16
CA THR A 335 -17.98 17.13 -3.61
C THR A 335 -16.98 16.29 -4.39
N ASP A 336 -17.36 15.93 -5.61
CA ASP A 336 -16.46 15.26 -6.53
C ASP A 336 -15.27 16.14 -6.97
N GLY A 337 -14.28 15.51 -7.61
CA GLY A 337 -13.03 16.14 -8.05
C GLY A 337 -11.99 16.45 -6.96
N ALA A 338 -11.10 17.38 -7.29
CA ALA A 338 -9.90 17.75 -6.53
C ALA A 338 -10.17 18.39 -5.16
N GLN A 339 -11.35 18.97 -4.96
CA GLN A 339 -11.75 19.61 -3.70
C GLN A 339 -12.38 18.63 -2.70
N GLY A 340 -12.56 17.38 -3.10
CA GLY A 340 -13.10 16.34 -2.23
C GLY A 340 -12.14 16.01 -1.08
N VAL A 341 -12.68 15.35 -0.07
CA VAL A 341 -11.90 14.79 1.03
C VAL A 341 -12.21 13.30 1.17
N TRP A 342 -11.27 12.55 1.71
CA TRP A 342 -11.45 11.15 2.09
C TRP A 342 -11.40 11.05 3.60
N GLY A 343 -12.28 10.23 4.16
CA GLY A 343 -12.35 10.12 5.60
C GLY A 343 -12.99 8.82 6.04
N PHE A 344 -12.90 8.61 7.35
CA PHE A 344 -13.55 7.48 7.99
C PHE A 344 -14.93 7.88 8.49
N THR A 345 -15.94 7.07 8.18
CA THR A 345 -17.30 7.22 8.69
C THR A 345 -17.58 6.06 9.62
N ARG A 346 -17.81 6.36 10.91
CA ARG A 346 -18.21 5.34 11.88
C ARG A 346 -19.62 4.87 11.54
N GLY A 347 -19.81 3.56 11.45
CA GLY A 347 -21.16 3.00 11.39
C GLY A 347 -21.90 3.36 12.68
N ARG A 348 -23.16 3.83 12.58
CA ARG A 348 -24.03 3.92 13.77
C ARG A 348 -24.12 2.51 14.36
N GLN A 349 -23.73 2.36 15.61
CA GLN A 349 -23.94 1.12 16.37
C GLN A 349 -25.40 1.01 16.77
#